data_AF-A0A426UE98-F1
#
_entry.id   AF-A0A426UE98-F1
#
_cell.length_a   1.000
_cell.length_b   1.000
_cell.length_c   1.000
_cell.angle_alpha   90.00
_cell.angle_beta   90.00
_cell.angle_gamma   90.00
#
_symmetry.space_group_name_H-M   'P 1'
#
loop_
_entity.id
_entity.type
_entity.pdbx_description
1 polymer ?
#
loop_
_entity_poly.entity_id
_entity_poly.type
_entity_poly.pdbx_seq_one_letter_code
_entity_poly.pdbx_strand_id
1 'polypeptide(L)'
;MTDHQVAELCHLTVRGPARTIDLAVPADVPVADLLPTLLRYAGEGREDDPEEAGLDHGGWVLQRLGERPLDEEGTLKSLDLKDGEVLHLRPHDAALPEVRLDDLVDGIANVTRDRLHGWTPEAGRRLLLTLAVAALVLGLGVLAWPGGAATVRVTAAGVSGLLLLAGAASASRAVGDRVAGAALGFMAGPFLALAGFLVPGGDLGSPHGQQVVGARLLAAGAAGAGGAVLALAVAAVAAPLFLATALVWVCAALAGAAIGVFGLSVDGTAASVAALAVLFGGFVPALAFRLAGMRMPALPGSAQQLQEGIEPYRGRDVAIRTELASGWMTALYGATGAVGAGCLAALALRPNLPEALTAGILSLLLLLHGRGMVNVPQRMALVLPGVLGAGLLVVTAAGAVGAGQRPLLLAALLALTAVLAIASWTVPGRRMLPYWGRAAELLHYGLAVAVLPLTLWTLGVFGTLRAISG
;
A
#
# COMPACT_ATOMS: atom_id res chain seq x y z
N MET A 1 -52.18 26.72 15.14
CA MET A 1 -51.93 27.07 13.72
C MET A 1 -50.57 27.75 13.70
N THR A 2 -49.49 27.20 13.15
CA THR A 2 -49.29 26.11 12.19
C THR A 2 -47.85 25.64 12.44
N ASP A 3 -47.67 24.37 12.77
CA ASP A 3 -46.35 23.77 12.95
C ASP A 3 -45.80 23.46 11.55
N HIS A 4 -44.71 24.12 11.15
CA HIS A 4 -44.03 23.79 9.90
C HIS A 4 -43.30 22.46 10.11
N GLN A 5 -43.98 21.34 9.84
CA GLN A 5 -43.29 20.07 9.62
C GLN A 5 -42.31 20.28 8.46
N VAL A 6 -41.02 20.24 8.77
CA VAL A 6 -39.96 20.18 7.77
C VAL A 6 -40.17 18.88 7.00
N ALA A 7 -40.62 18.99 5.75
CA ALA A 7 -40.84 17.83 4.91
C ALA A 7 -39.53 17.04 4.76
N GLU A 8 -39.57 15.75 5.05
CA GLU A 8 -38.44 14.84 4.88
C GLU A 8 -38.10 14.80 3.38
N LEU A 9 -36.92 15.30 2.99
CA LEU A 9 -36.48 15.35 1.60
C LEU A 9 -35.75 14.06 1.23
N CYS A 10 -36.04 13.55 0.03
CA CYS A 10 -35.35 12.42 -0.58
C CYS A 10 -34.67 12.89 -1.88
N HIS A 11 -33.37 12.68 -2.00
CA HIS A 11 -32.59 12.90 -3.21
C HIS A 11 -32.76 11.69 -4.14
N LEU A 12 -33.21 11.94 -5.36
CA LEU A 12 -33.41 10.93 -6.38
C LEU A 12 -32.59 11.28 -7.62
N THR A 13 -32.02 10.26 -8.25
CA THR A 13 -31.37 10.36 -9.55
C THR A 13 -32.26 9.73 -10.61
N VAL A 14 -32.87 10.53 -11.47
CA VAL A 14 -33.75 10.06 -12.54
C VAL A 14 -33.01 10.05 -13.87
N ARG A 15 -32.83 8.87 -14.45
CA ARG A 15 -32.26 8.67 -15.79
C ARG A 15 -33.37 8.63 -16.83
N GLY A 16 -33.54 9.74 -17.53
CA GLY A 16 -34.35 9.83 -18.74
C GLY A 16 -33.58 9.34 -19.99
N PRO A 17 -34.24 9.33 -21.17
CA PRO A 17 -33.65 8.81 -22.41
C PRO A 17 -32.40 9.57 -22.88
N ALA A 18 -32.36 10.89 -22.65
CA ALA A 18 -31.28 11.76 -23.12
C ALA A 18 -30.44 12.35 -21.99
N ARG A 19 -30.95 12.40 -20.76
CA ARG A 19 -30.27 13.05 -19.63
C ARG A 19 -30.56 12.38 -18.29
N THR A 20 -29.67 12.63 -17.35
CA THR A 20 -29.82 12.25 -15.93
C THR A 20 -30.11 13.52 -15.13
N ILE A 21 -31.10 13.46 -14.24
CA ILE A 21 -31.61 14.58 -13.45
C ILE A 21 -31.48 14.18 -11.97
N ASP A 22 -30.84 15.02 -11.17
CA ASP A 22 -30.78 14.84 -9.71
C ASP A 22 -31.70 15.86 -9.05
N LEU A 23 -32.64 15.37 -8.23
CA LEU A 23 -33.70 16.18 -7.61
C LEU A 23 -33.87 15.82 -6.14
N ALA A 24 -34.08 16.84 -5.30
CA ALA A 24 -34.51 16.67 -3.93
C ALA A 24 -36.03 16.90 -3.85
N VAL A 25 -36.77 15.87 -3.46
CA VAL A 25 -38.24 15.88 -3.47
C VAL A 25 -38.78 15.50 -2.09
N PRO A 26 -39.88 16.11 -1.61
CA PRO A 26 -40.52 15.70 -0.38
C PRO A 26 -40.98 14.24 -0.43
N ALA A 27 -40.66 13.45 0.59
CA ALA A 27 -40.91 12.01 0.64
C ALA A 27 -42.40 11.63 0.63
N ASP A 28 -43.27 12.56 0.99
CA ASP A 28 -44.72 12.36 1.09
C ASP A 28 -45.47 12.73 -0.21
N VAL A 29 -44.77 13.09 -1.29
CA VAL A 29 -45.39 13.43 -2.58
C VAL A 29 -45.59 12.16 -3.44
N PRO A 30 -46.78 11.94 -4.02
CA PRO A 30 -47.05 10.85 -4.96
C PRO A 30 -46.20 10.92 -6.23
N VAL A 31 -45.87 9.76 -6.82
CA VAL A 31 -45.10 9.69 -8.08
C VAL A 31 -45.81 10.39 -9.23
N ALA A 32 -47.15 10.32 -9.29
CA ALA A 32 -47.97 11.02 -10.29
C ALA A 32 -47.71 12.54 -10.32
N ASP A 33 -47.51 13.16 -9.16
CA ASP A 33 -47.28 14.61 -9.04
C ASP A 33 -45.85 15.01 -9.45
N LEU A 34 -44.91 14.05 -9.42
CA LEU A 34 -43.52 14.24 -9.81
C LEU A 34 -43.32 14.11 -11.31
N LEU A 35 -44.06 13.23 -11.96
CA LEU A 35 -43.95 12.91 -13.38
C LEU A 35 -43.95 14.15 -14.30
N PRO A 36 -44.90 15.11 -14.20
CA PRO A 36 -44.90 16.30 -15.05
C PRO A 36 -43.66 17.17 -14.86
N THR A 37 -43.20 17.29 -13.61
CA THR A 37 -41.99 18.06 -13.29
C THR A 37 -40.74 17.38 -13.86
N LEU A 38 -40.67 16.06 -13.75
CA LEU A 38 -39.58 15.25 -14.32
C LEU A 38 -39.58 15.27 -15.84
N LEU A 39 -40.75 15.28 -16.50
CA LEU A 39 -40.86 15.35 -17.95
C LEU A 39 -40.42 16.69 -18.50
N ARG A 40 -40.83 17.78 -17.86
CA ARG A 40 -40.32 19.13 -18.18
C ARG A 40 -38.80 19.18 -18.03
N TYR A 41 -38.26 18.73 -16.90
CA TYR A 41 -36.81 18.59 -16.70
C TYR A 41 -36.17 17.43 -17.46
N ALA A 42 -36.91 16.64 -18.26
CA ALA A 42 -36.37 15.68 -19.21
C ALA A 42 -36.41 16.22 -20.65
N GLY A 43 -37.35 17.14 -20.96
CA GLY A 43 -37.60 17.76 -22.27
C GLY A 43 -37.01 19.14 -22.58
N GLU A 44 -36.69 19.99 -21.60
CA GLU A 44 -35.95 21.26 -21.82
C GLU A 44 -34.79 21.08 -22.84
N GLY A 45 -34.91 21.76 -23.98
CA GLY A 45 -33.93 21.75 -25.06
C GLY A 45 -34.29 20.92 -26.31
N ARG A 46 -35.47 20.29 -26.38
CA ARG A 46 -36.00 19.64 -27.61
C ARG A 46 -37.06 20.49 -28.31
N GLU A 47 -37.18 20.30 -29.63
CA GLU A 47 -38.27 20.85 -30.47
C GLU A 47 -39.58 20.07 -30.30
N ASP A 48 -39.51 18.79 -29.90
CA ASP A 48 -40.68 17.97 -29.54
C ASP A 48 -40.87 17.98 -28.01
N ASP A 49 -42.03 18.42 -27.54
CA ASP A 49 -42.42 18.36 -26.13
C ASP A 49 -42.57 16.89 -25.70
N PRO A 50 -41.82 16.39 -24.69
CA PRO A 50 -42.01 15.02 -24.20
C PRO A 50 -43.40 14.74 -23.64
N GLU A 51 -44.18 15.78 -23.29
CA GLU A 51 -45.60 15.65 -22.94
C GLU A 51 -46.45 15.28 -24.16
N GLU A 52 -46.18 15.86 -25.34
CA GLU A 52 -46.86 15.52 -26.60
C GLU A 52 -46.43 14.15 -27.14
N ALA A 53 -45.14 13.81 -27.02
CA ALA A 53 -44.64 12.48 -27.40
C ALA A 53 -45.25 11.35 -26.56
N GLY A 54 -45.70 11.66 -25.34
CA GLY A 54 -46.36 10.73 -24.42
C GLY A 54 -47.64 10.09 -24.97
N LEU A 55 -48.31 10.76 -25.90
CA LEU A 55 -49.58 10.31 -26.49
C LEU A 55 -49.39 9.08 -27.39
N ASP A 56 -48.24 8.96 -28.05
CA ASP A 56 -47.96 7.87 -28.99
C ASP A 56 -47.59 6.55 -28.29
N HIS A 57 -47.12 6.62 -27.04
CA HIS A 57 -46.55 5.49 -26.31
C HIS A 57 -47.21 5.20 -24.96
N GLY A 58 -48.43 5.73 -24.74
CA GLY A 58 -49.25 5.43 -23.56
C GLY A 58 -48.76 6.06 -22.25
N GLY A 59 -48.01 7.17 -22.34
CA GLY A 59 -47.48 7.88 -21.17
C GLY A 59 -46.09 7.44 -20.75
N TRP A 60 -45.63 7.99 -19.62
CA TRP A 60 -44.29 7.79 -19.07
C TRP A 60 -44.37 7.10 -17.72
N VAL A 61 -43.47 6.15 -17.49
CA VAL A 61 -43.38 5.41 -16.23
C VAL A 61 -42.03 5.64 -15.56
N LEU A 62 -42.03 5.74 -14.24
CA LEU A 62 -40.83 5.58 -13.43
C LEU A 62 -40.70 4.14 -12.98
N GLN A 63 -39.51 3.56 -13.14
CA GLN A 63 -39.23 2.20 -12.69
C GLN A 63 -37.82 2.09 -12.11
N ARG A 64 -37.64 1.18 -11.15
CA ARG A 64 -36.32 0.71 -10.73
C ARG A 64 -35.78 -0.25 -11.79
N LEU A 65 -34.46 -0.39 -11.86
CA LEU A 65 -33.85 -1.30 -12.81
C LEU A 65 -34.16 -2.76 -12.44
N GLY A 66 -34.99 -3.41 -13.25
CA GLY A 66 -35.36 -4.82 -13.10
C GLY A 66 -36.57 -5.10 -12.20
N GLU A 67 -37.26 -4.07 -11.73
CA GLU A 67 -38.55 -4.17 -11.07
C GLU A 67 -39.67 -3.66 -11.98
N ARG A 68 -40.92 -3.80 -11.54
CA ARG A 68 -42.08 -3.24 -12.25
C ARG A 68 -42.07 -1.70 -12.18
N PRO A 69 -42.79 -1.03 -13.09
CA PRO A 69 -43.14 0.37 -12.93
C PRO A 69 -43.68 0.67 -11.53
N LEU A 70 -43.24 1.80 -10.96
CA LEU A 70 -43.72 2.28 -9.68
C LEU A 70 -45.21 2.64 -9.79
N ASP A 71 -45.93 2.41 -8.69
CA ASP A 71 -47.32 2.83 -8.58
C ASP A 71 -47.41 4.35 -8.52
N GLU A 72 -48.18 4.95 -9.43
CA GLU A 72 -48.30 6.40 -9.58
C GLU A 72 -48.98 7.06 -8.37
N GLU A 73 -49.87 6.33 -7.69
CA GLU A 73 -50.57 6.78 -6.48
C GLU A 73 -49.69 6.67 -5.23
N GLY A 74 -48.56 5.95 -5.32
CA GLY A 74 -47.63 5.75 -4.22
C GLY A 74 -46.76 6.98 -3.94
N THR A 75 -46.59 7.31 -2.66
CA THR A 75 -45.58 8.28 -2.20
C THR A 75 -44.18 7.68 -2.21
N LEU A 76 -43.14 8.52 -2.26
CA LEU A 76 -41.76 8.05 -2.20
C LEU A 76 -41.49 7.19 -0.94
N LYS A 77 -42.11 7.57 0.18
CA LYS A 77 -42.03 6.85 1.45
C LYS A 77 -42.75 5.50 1.42
N SER A 78 -43.95 5.42 0.83
CA SER A 78 -44.70 4.16 0.74
C SER A 78 -44.07 3.16 -0.25
N LEU A 79 -43.34 3.66 -1.26
CA LEU A 79 -42.60 2.86 -2.23
C LEU A 79 -41.18 2.48 -1.75
N ASP A 80 -40.85 2.82 -0.50
CA ASP A 80 -39.54 2.60 0.13
C ASP A 80 -38.36 3.15 -0.68
N LEU A 81 -38.54 4.29 -1.36
CA LEU A 81 -37.48 4.94 -2.12
C LEU A 81 -36.46 5.58 -1.18
N LYS A 82 -35.19 5.22 -1.37
CA LYS A 82 -34.09 5.68 -0.51
C LYS A 82 -33.36 6.87 -1.11
N ASP A 83 -32.74 7.65 -0.23
CA ASP A 83 -31.89 8.77 -0.61
C ASP A 83 -30.73 8.29 -1.49
N GLY A 84 -30.56 8.92 -2.66
CA GLY A 84 -29.57 8.58 -3.68
C GLY A 84 -29.96 7.45 -4.63
N GLU A 85 -31.23 7.00 -4.61
CA GLU A 85 -31.69 5.91 -5.47
C GLU A 85 -31.84 6.35 -6.94
N VAL A 86 -31.46 5.45 -7.87
CA VAL A 86 -31.49 5.71 -9.31
C VAL A 86 -32.76 5.12 -9.93
N LEU A 87 -33.59 5.98 -10.50
CA LEU A 87 -34.82 5.59 -11.19
C LEU A 87 -34.69 5.83 -12.69
N HIS A 88 -35.44 5.05 -13.48
CA HIS A 88 -35.47 5.18 -14.93
C HIS A 88 -36.81 5.72 -15.38
N LEU A 89 -36.79 6.85 -16.09
CA LEU A 89 -37.96 7.42 -16.76
C LEU A 89 -38.02 6.86 -18.18
N ARG A 90 -39.07 6.09 -18.48
CA ARG A 90 -39.21 5.36 -19.76
C ARG A 90 -40.62 5.54 -20.34
N PRO A 91 -40.77 5.48 -21.67
CA PRO A 91 -42.08 5.30 -22.31
C PRO A 91 -42.78 4.05 -21.76
N HIS A 92 -44.10 4.10 -21.58
CA HIS A 92 -44.88 3.00 -21.00
C HIS A 92 -44.81 1.72 -21.86
N ASP A 93 -44.82 1.85 -23.19
CA ASP A 93 -44.63 0.73 -24.13
C ASP A 93 -43.22 0.11 -24.12
N ALA A 94 -42.23 0.85 -23.60
CA ALA A 94 -40.84 0.46 -23.43
C ALA A 94 -40.46 0.21 -21.96
N ALA A 95 -41.46 -0.01 -21.08
CA ALA A 95 -41.25 -0.42 -19.70
C ALA A 95 -40.41 -1.70 -19.66
N LEU A 96 -39.45 -1.76 -18.73
CA LEU A 96 -38.61 -2.94 -18.62
C LEU A 96 -39.41 -4.03 -17.90
N PRO A 97 -39.43 -5.28 -18.41
CA PRO A 97 -40.05 -6.36 -17.69
C PRO A 97 -39.32 -6.59 -16.37
N GLU A 98 -40.08 -6.98 -15.34
CA GLU A 98 -39.54 -7.47 -14.08
C GLU A 98 -38.55 -8.61 -14.35
N VAL A 99 -37.38 -8.57 -13.70
CA VAL A 99 -36.36 -9.62 -13.85
C VAL A 99 -36.90 -10.89 -13.23
N ARG A 100 -37.42 -11.77 -14.08
CA ARG A 100 -37.80 -13.13 -13.71
C ARG A 100 -36.61 -14.04 -13.97
N LEU A 101 -36.11 -14.65 -12.90
CA LEU A 101 -35.10 -15.70 -12.99
C LEU A 101 -35.83 -16.99 -13.38
N ASP A 102 -35.65 -17.43 -14.62
CA ASP A 102 -36.26 -18.65 -15.17
C ASP A 102 -35.73 -19.92 -14.48
N ASP A 103 -34.52 -19.81 -13.91
CA ASP A 103 -33.89 -20.84 -13.10
C ASP A 103 -33.30 -20.21 -11.83
N LEU A 104 -33.90 -20.50 -10.68
CA LEU A 104 -33.42 -20.05 -9.37
C LEU A 104 -32.03 -20.61 -9.06
N VAL A 105 -31.66 -21.78 -9.57
CA VAL A 105 -30.34 -22.39 -9.36
C VAL A 105 -29.28 -21.60 -10.12
N ASP A 106 -29.54 -21.27 -11.38
CA ASP A 106 -28.64 -20.43 -12.18
C ASP A 106 -28.60 -18.98 -11.68
N GLY A 107 -29.73 -18.45 -11.20
CA GLY A 107 -29.80 -17.16 -10.52
C GLY A 107 -28.94 -17.10 -9.27
N ILE A 108 -29.04 -18.11 -8.40
CA ILE A 108 -28.20 -18.24 -7.20
C ILE A 108 -26.72 -18.44 -7.60
N ALA A 109 -26.43 -19.25 -8.60
CA ALA A 109 -25.05 -19.49 -9.06
C ALA A 109 -24.39 -18.22 -9.61
N ASN A 110 -25.12 -17.42 -10.39
CA ASN A 110 -24.64 -16.15 -10.94
C ASN A 110 -24.48 -15.09 -9.85
N VAL A 111 -25.46 -14.94 -8.96
CA VAL A 111 -25.35 -14.01 -7.81
C VAL A 111 -24.20 -14.41 -6.89
N THR A 112 -23.96 -15.71 -6.69
CA THR A 112 -22.83 -16.19 -5.87
C THR A 112 -21.49 -15.91 -6.55
N ARG A 113 -21.39 -16.12 -7.87
CA ARG A 113 -20.17 -15.83 -8.63
C ARG A 113 -19.86 -14.33 -8.65
N ASP A 114 -20.86 -13.49 -8.86
CA ASP A 114 -20.68 -12.06 -9.10
C ASP A 114 -20.68 -11.22 -7.82
N ARG A 115 -21.47 -11.58 -6.79
CA ARG A 115 -21.60 -10.80 -5.55
C ARG A 115 -20.87 -11.39 -4.35
N LEU A 116 -20.57 -12.70 -4.32
CA LEU A 116 -20.00 -13.38 -3.14
C LEU A 116 -18.50 -13.70 -3.24
N HIS A 117 -17.70 -12.86 -3.90
CA HIS A 117 -16.24 -13.03 -4.02
C HIS A 117 -15.86 -14.43 -4.56
N GLY A 118 -16.44 -14.83 -5.69
CA GLY A 118 -16.21 -16.13 -6.30
C GLY A 118 -14.74 -16.40 -6.62
N TRP A 119 -14.34 -17.68 -6.56
CA TRP A 119 -13.00 -18.12 -6.95
C TRP A 119 -12.77 -17.92 -8.45
N THR A 120 -11.98 -16.93 -8.81
CA THR A 120 -11.62 -16.64 -10.21
C THR A 120 -10.29 -17.31 -10.61
N PRO A 121 -10.05 -17.57 -11.91
CA PRO A 121 -8.73 -18.00 -12.40
C PRO A 121 -7.61 -17.06 -11.96
N GLU A 122 -7.86 -15.75 -11.88
CA GLU A 122 -6.93 -14.74 -11.38
C GLU A 122 -6.63 -14.94 -9.89
N ALA A 123 -7.66 -15.20 -9.07
CA ALA A 123 -7.50 -15.49 -7.65
C ALA A 123 -6.68 -16.77 -7.44
N GLY A 124 -6.97 -17.83 -8.21
CA GLY A 124 -6.20 -19.07 -8.17
C GLY A 124 -4.74 -18.90 -8.60
N ARG A 125 -4.49 -18.14 -9.67
CA ARG A 125 -3.13 -17.80 -10.11
C ARG A 125 -2.37 -16.98 -9.05
N ARG A 126 -3.03 -16.00 -8.42
CA ARG A 126 -2.44 -15.23 -7.31
C ARG A 126 -2.12 -16.15 -6.14
N LEU A 127 -3.01 -17.06 -5.75
CA LEU A 127 -2.75 -18.01 -4.67
C LEU A 127 -1.52 -18.88 -5.00
N LEU A 128 -1.48 -19.50 -6.17
CA LEU A 128 -0.35 -20.36 -6.57
C LEU A 128 0.98 -19.62 -6.59
N LEU A 129 1.01 -18.39 -7.11
CA LEU A 129 2.21 -17.56 -7.08
C LEU A 129 2.62 -17.18 -5.65
N THR A 130 1.66 -16.85 -4.78
CA THR A 130 1.96 -16.58 -3.36
C THR A 130 2.50 -17.82 -2.64
N LEU A 131 1.96 -19.00 -2.92
CA LEU A 131 2.45 -20.27 -2.38
C LEU A 131 3.85 -20.61 -2.92
N ALA A 132 4.11 -20.34 -4.20
CA ALA A 132 5.43 -20.52 -4.78
C ALA A 132 6.47 -19.61 -4.11
N VAL A 133 6.15 -18.32 -3.91
CA VAL A 133 7.03 -17.39 -3.16
C VAL A 133 7.20 -17.85 -1.71
N ALA A 134 6.13 -18.29 -1.04
CA ALA A 134 6.22 -18.82 0.31
C ALA A 134 7.13 -20.05 0.40
N ALA A 135 7.03 -20.99 -0.54
CA ALA A 135 7.91 -22.16 -0.62
C ALA A 135 9.38 -21.75 -0.84
N LEU A 136 9.65 -20.74 -1.67
CA LEU A 136 10.99 -20.19 -1.88
C LEU A 136 11.54 -19.52 -0.62
N VAL A 137 10.72 -18.78 0.12
CA VAL A 137 11.11 -18.19 1.42
C VAL A 137 11.44 -19.28 2.44
N LEU A 138 10.63 -20.35 2.51
CA LEU A 138 10.93 -21.51 3.37
C LEU A 138 12.24 -22.19 2.95
N GLY A 139 12.46 -22.41 1.65
CA GLY A 139 13.70 -22.97 1.13
C GLY A 139 14.92 -22.11 1.46
N LEU A 140 14.79 -20.77 1.37
CA LEU A 140 15.82 -19.84 1.80
C LEU A 140 16.11 -19.98 3.31
N GLY A 141 15.07 -20.13 4.14
CA GLY A 141 15.21 -20.38 5.57
C GLY A 141 15.93 -21.69 5.90
N VAL A 142 15.60 -22.77 5.18
CA VAL A 142 16.29 -24.07 5.29
C VAL A 142 17.77 -23.94 4.95
N LEU A 143 18.10 -23.23 3.86
CA LEU A 143 19.50 -22.99 3.49
C LEU A 143 20.21 -22.02 4.42
N ALA A 144 19.51 -21.07 5.04
CA ALA A 144 20.06 -20.13 6.01
C ALA A 144 20.32 -20.80 7.37
N TRP A 145 19.60 -21.87 7.69
CA TRP A 145 19.73 -22.58 8.96
C TRP A 145 21.16 -23.07 9.18
N PRO A 146 21.77 -22.81 10.36
CA PRO A 146 23.12 -23.25 10.65
C PRO A 146 23.23 -24.79 10.70
N GLY A 147 24.24 -25.35 10.03
CA GLY A 147 24.52 -26.79 10.02
C GLY A 147 25.05 -27.27 8.66
N GLY A 148 25.64 -28.47 8.65
CA GLY A 148 26.15 -29.12 7.44
C GLY A 148 27.35 -28.42 6.78
N ALA A 149 27.73 -28.92 5.60
CA ALA A 149 28.85 -28.37 4.84
C ALA A 149 28.48 -27.02 4.20
N ALA A 150 29.26 -25.98 4.50
CA ALA A 150 29.04 -24.62 3.97
C ALA A 150 29.07 -24.58 2.44
N THR A 151 29.95 -25.37 1.81
CA THR A 151 30.05 -25.46 0.34
C THR A 151 28.75 -25.92 -0.30
N VAL A 152 28.07 -26.92 0.28
CA VAL A 152 26.78 -27.42 -0.23
C VAL A 152 25.69 -26.35 -0.12
N ARG A 153 25.67 -25.59 0.98
CA ARG A 153 24.69 -24.50 1.17
C ARG A 153 24.94 -23.34 0.21
N VAL A 154 26.19 -22.95 0.02
CA VAL A 154 26.61 -21.93 -0.95
C VAL A 154 26.22 -22.33 -2.37
N THR A 155 26.56 -23.56 -2.78
CA THR A 155 26.25 -24.03 -4.14
C THR A 155 24.75 -24.18 -4.35
N ALA A 156 24.01 -24.73 -3.38
CA ALA A 156 22.56 -24.83 -3.46
C ALA A 156 21.91 -23.44 -3.58
N ALA A 157 22.30 -22.47 -2.74
CA ALA A 157 21.76 -21.12 -2.80
C ALA A 157 22.09 -20.42 -4.12
N GLY A 158 23.33 -20.55 -4.60
CA GLY A 158 23.78 -19.99 -5.88
C GLY A 158 23.05 -20.58 -7.07
N VAL A 159 22.97 -21.92 -7.15
CA VAL A 159 22.26 -22.64 -8.22
C VAL A 159 20.77 -22.31 -8.19
N SER A 160 20.12 -22.30 -7.03
CA SER A 160 18.72 -21.87 -6.90
C SER A 160 18.52 -20.44 -7.40
N GLY A 161 19.41 -19.50 -7.07
CA GLY A 161 19.37 -18.14 -7.60
C GLY A 161 19.44 -18.08 -9.12
N LEU A 162 20.36 -18.84 -9.74
CA LEU A 162 20.48 -18.94 -11.20
C LEU A 162 19.26 -19.58 -11.86
N LEU A 163 18.71 -20.64 -11.26
CA LEU A 163 17.48 -21.29 -11.73
C LEU A 163 16.28 -20.34 -11.64
N LEU A 164 16.19 -19.52 -10.59
CA LEU A 164 15.15 -18.50 -10.46
C LEU A 164 15.28 -17.40 -11.53
N LEU A 165 16.49 -16.97 -11.88
CA LEU A 165 16.70 -16.06 -13.00
C LEU A 165 16.28 -16.69 -14.33
N ALA A 166 16.64 -17.95 -14.58
CA ALA A 166 16.22 -18.67 -15.78
C ALA A 166 14.69 -18.87 -15.84
N GLY A 167 14.06 -19.16 -14.70
CA GLY A 167 12.61 -19.24 -14.54
C GLY A 167 11.93 -17.90 -14.77
N ALA A 168 12.50 -16.80 -14.25
CA ALA A 168 12.01 -15.44 -14.48
C ALA A 168 12.07 -15.05 -15.96
N ALA A 169 13.19 -15.35 -16.63
CA ALA A 169 13.37 -15.13 -18.06
C ALA A 169 12.37 -15.94 -18.89
N SER A 170 12.20 -17.22 -18.57
CA SER A 170 11.26 -18.11 -19.25
C SER A 170 9.81 -17.65 -19.06
N ALA A 171 9.41 -17.36 -17.82
CA ALA A 171 8.06 -16.91 -17.50
C ALA A 171 7.72 -15.58 -18.20
N SER A 172 8.62 -14.61 -18.16
CA SER A 172 8.40 -13.29 -18.76
C SER A 172 8.48 -13.28 -20.29
N ARG A 173 9.46 -13.98 -20.88
CA ARG A 173 9.75 -13.89 -22.32
C ARG A 173 9.16 -15.03 -23.15
N ALA A 174 9.17 -16.26 -22.64
CA ALA A 174 8.66 -17.42 -23.38
C ALA A 174 7.16 -17.63 -23.14
N VAL A 175 6.69 -17.46 -21.90
CA VAL A 175 5.27 -17.61 -21.55
C VAL A 175 4.50 -16.28 -21.65
N GLY A 176 5.20 -15.14 -21.54
CA GLY A 176 4.57 -13.82 -21.52
C GLY A 176 3.92 -13.44 -20.18
N ASP A 177 4.16 -14.23 -19.13
CA ASP A 177 3.68 -13.96 -17.78
C ASP A 177 4.62 -13.03 -17.01
N ARG A 178 4.29 -11.73 -17.03
CA ARG A 178 5.07 -10.69 -16.34
C ARG A 178 5.04 -10.82 -14.82
N VAL A 179 3.94 -11.32 -14.24
CA VAL A 179 3.77 -11.39 -12.78
C VAL A 179 4.57 -12.55 -12.22
N ALA A 180 4.51 -13.71 -12.86
CA ALA A 180 5.34 -14.86 -12.52
C ALA A 180 6.83 -14.55 -12.72
N GLY A 181 7.18 -13.89 -13.85
CA GLY A 181 8.54 -13.44 -14.12
C GLY A 181 9.07 -12.49 -13.03
N ALA A 182 8.27 -11.50 -12.61
CA ALA A 182 8.63 -10.59 -11.53
C ALA A 182 8.78 -11.30 -10.18
N ALA A 183 7.88 -12.22 -9.84
CA ALA A 183 7.91 -12.96 -8.57
C ALA A 183 9.15 -13.86 -8.46
N LEU A 184 9.46 -14.64 -9.50
CA LEU A 184 10.65 -15.50 -9.54
C LEU A 184 11.94 -14.66 -9.54
N GLY A 185 11.97 -13.60 -10.36
CA GLY A 185 13.13 -12.71 -10.44
C GLY A 185 13.40 -12.00 -9.12
N PHE A 186 12.36 -11.57 -8.39
CA PHE A 186 12.51 -10.93 -7.08
C PHE A 186 13.18 -11.87 -6.08
N MET A 187 12.82 -13.15 -6.09
CA MET A 187 13.40 -14.17 -5.20
C MET A 187 14.83 -14.57 -5.58
N ALA A 188 15.30 -14.31 -6.81
CA ALA A 188 16.69 -14.59 -7.17
C ALA A 188 17.69 -13.78 -6.33
N GLY A 189 17.38 -12.52 -6.02
CA GLY A 189 18.21 -11.64 -5.19
C GLY A 189 18.52 -12.23 -3.80
N PRO A 190 17.51 -12.57 -2.98
CA PRO A 190 17.70 -13.22 -1.68
C PRO A 190 18.52 -14.52 -1.72
N PHE A 191 18.31 -15.39 -2.71
CA PHE A 191 19.09 -16.64 -2.82
C PHE A 191 20.56 -16.37 -3.16
N LEU A 192 20.83 -15.46 -4.10
CA LEU A 192 22.19 -15.05 -4.44
C LEU A 192 22.88 -14.30 -3.29
N ALA A 193 22.13 -13.46 -2.58
CA ALA A 193 22.62 -12.79 -1.38
C ALA A 193 22.98 -13.78 -0.27
N LEU A 194 22.16 -14.83 -0.05
CA LEU A 194 22.49 -15.89 0.90
C LEU A 194 23.76 -16.64 0.48
N ALA A 195 23.91 -16.97 -0.80
CA ALA A 195 25.14 -17.56 -1.31
C ALA A 195 26.34 -16.64 -1.03
N GLY A 196 26.23 -15.35 -1.35
CA GLY A 196 27.24 -14.33 -1.07
C GLY A 196 27.55 -14.18 0.43
N PHE A 197 26.55 -14.25 1.30
CA PHE A 197 26.72 -14.20 2.76
C PHE A 197 27.54 -15.38 3.28
N LEU A 198 27.39 -16.56 2.67
CA LEU A 198 28.04 -17.79 3.11
C LEU A 198 29.47 -17.96 2.55
N VAL A 199 29.81 -17.29 1.43
CA VAL A 199 31.13 -17.44 0.78
C VAL A 199 32.33 -17.03 1.66
N PRO A 200 32.34 -15.86 2.33
CA PRO A 200 33.51 -15.44 3.13
C PRO A 200 33.82 -16.38 4.30
N GLY A 201 32.87 -17.22 4.73
CA GLY A 201 33.07 -18.12 5.86
C GLY A 201 33.33 -17.36 7.17
N GLY A 202 34.23 -17.88 8.00
CA GLY A 202 34.62 -17.28 9.28
C GLY A 202 33.67 -17.58 10.44
N ASP A 203 34.16 -17.52 11.67
CA ASP A 203 33.33 -17.68 12.86
C ASP A 203 32.85 -16.32 13.39
N LEU A 204 31.54 -16.18 13.57
CA LEU A 204 30.91 -14.98 14.12
C LEU A 204 31.24 -14.80 15.61
N GLY A 205 31.61 -15.87 16.31
CA GLY A 205 32.05 -15.83 17.70
C GLY A 205 33.52 -15.45 17.90
N SER A 206 34.28 -15.28 16.81
CA SER A 206 35.70 -14.93 16.90
C SER A 206 35.92 -13.46 17.32
N PRO A 207 37.13 -13.09 17.81
CA PRO A 207 37.47 -11.69 18.09
C PRO A 207 37.32 -10.75 16.89
N HIS A 208 37.39 -11.30 15.67
CA HIS A 208 37.18 -10.57 14.41
C HIS A 208 35.74 -10.72 13.88
N GLY A 209 34.80 -11.18 14.70
CA GLY A 209 33.42 -11.48 14.30
C GLY A 209 32.71 -10.31 13.62
N GLN A 210 33.01 -9.07 14.03
CA GLN A 210 32.47 -7.86 13.40
C GLN A 210 32.97 -7.69 11.95
N GLN A 211 34.26 -7.91 11.69
CA GLN A 211 34.83 -7.85 10.34
C GLN A 211 34.26 -8.98 9.47
N VAL A 212 34.03 -10.16 10.05
CA VAL A 212 33.36 -11.29 9.37
C VAL A 212 31.93 -10.91 8.98
N VAL A 213 31.15 -10.32 9.90
CA VAL A 213 29.79 -9.81 9.58
C VAL A 213 29.84 -8.79 8.45
N GLY A 214 30.79 -7.84 8.52
CA GLY A 214 30.98 -6.83 7.47
C GLY A 214 31.27 -7.45 6.10
N ALA A 215 32.23 -8.37 6.03
CA ALA A 215 32.58 -9.08 4.80
C ALA A 215 31.40 -9.90 4.23
N ARG A 216 30.66 -10.60 5.09
CA ARG A 216 29.48 -11.38 4.70
C ARG A 216 28.34 -10.49 4.19
N LEU A 217 28.05 -9.38 4.86
CA LEU A 217 27.04 -8.42 4.41
C LEU A 217 27.44 -7.73 3.11
N LEU A 218 28.72 -7.41 2.94
CA LEU A 218 29.26 -6.84 1.71
C LEU A 218 29.06 -7.81 0.53
N ALA A 219 29.49 -9.06 0.69
CA ALA A 219 29.35 -10.10 -0.33
C ALA A 219 27.87 -10.43 -0.62
N ALA A 220 27.02 -10.50 0.41
CA ALA A 220 25.58 -10.71 0.27
C ALA A 220 24.92 -9.56 -0.50
N GLY A 221 25.22 -8.32 -0.12
CA GLY A 221 24.70 -7.13 -0.79
C GLY A 221 25.15 -7.03 -2.25
N ALA A 222 26.42 -7.31 -2.53
CA ALA A 222 26.92 -7.33 -3.91
C ALA A 222 26.24 -8.41 -4.76
N ALA A 223 26.14 -9.64 -4.26
CA ALA A 223 25.50 -10.74 -4.97
C ALA A 223 23.98 -10.54 -5.14
N GLY A 224 23.30 -10.03 -4.11
CA GLY A 224 21.87 -9.71 -4.16
C GLY A 224 21.54 -8.57 -5.12
N ALA A 225 22.36 -7.51 -5.12
CA ALA A 225 22.23 -6.39 -6.06
C ALA A 225 22.47 -6.87 -7.50
N GLY A 226 23.53 -7.65 -7.73
CA GLY A 226 23.78 -8.30 -9.02
C GLY A 226 22.61 -9.17 -9.47
N GLY A 227 22.04 -9.97 -8.55
CA GLY A 227 20.85 -10.77 -8.80
C GLY A 227 19.63 -9.93 -9.22
N ALA A 228 19.36 -8.83 -8.54
CA ALA A 228 18.26 -7.93 -8.88
C ALA A 228 18.46 -7.23 -10.25
N VAL A 229 19.69 -6.79 -10.57
CA VAL A 229 20.04 -6.20 -11.86
C VAL A 229 19.95 -7.23 -12.99
N LEU A 230 20.44 -8.45 -12.76
CA LEU A 230 20.31 -9.55 -13.72
C LEU A 230 18.84 -9.92 -13.92
N ALA A 231 18.03 -9.99 -12.86
CA ALA A 231 16.60 -10.24 -12.96
C ALA A 231 15.89 -9.18 -13.81
N LEU A 232 16.23 -7.90 -13.64
CA LEU A 232 15.75 -6.83 -14.52
C LEU A 232 16.16 -7.07 -15.98
N ALA A 233 17.43 -7.39 -16.21
CA ALA A 233 17.95 -7.61 -17.56
C ALA A 233 17.31 -8.81 -18.27
N VAL A 234 17.11 -9.92 -17.56
CA VAL A 234 16.55 -11.14 -18.16
C VAL A 234 15.03 -11.12 -18.27
N ALA A 235 14.33 -10.50 -17.31
CA ALA A 235 12.88 -10.46 -17.29
C ALA A 235 12.31 -9.28 -18.10
N ALA A 236 13.04 -8.16 -18.19
CA ALA A 236 12.64 -6.94 -18.90
C ALA A 236 11.24 -6.40 -18.51
N VAL A 237 10.79 -6.70 -17.28
CA VAL A 237 9.51 -6.28 -16.71
C VAL A 237 9.72 -5.71 -15.32
N ALA A 238 8.72 -4.99 -14.78
CA ALA A 238 8.71 -4.53 -13.39
C ALA A 238 9.98 -3.79 -12.94
N ALA A 239 10.52 -2.90 -13.79
CA ALA A 239 11.74 -2.13 -13.49
C ALA A 239 11.75 -1.44 -12.11
N PRO A 240 10.64 -0.83 -11.62
CA PRO A 240 10.61 -0.26 -10.27
C PRO A 240 10.94 -1.29 -9.18
N LEU A 241 10.39 -2.51 -9.27
CA LEU A 241 10.59 -3.57 -8.28
C LEU A 241 12.06 -3.99 -8.22
N PHE A 242 12.67 -4.27 -9.37
CA PHE A 242 14.05 -4.74 -9.42
C PHE A 242 15.06 -3.67 -9.02
N LEU A 243 14.86 -2.41 -9.41
CA LEU A 243 15.74 -1.31 -9.02
C LEU A 243 15.60 -0.98 -7.52
N ALA A 244 14.39 -1.02 -6.98
CA ALA A 244 14.19 -0.90 -5.54
C ALA A 244 14.84 -2.05 -4.77
N THR A 245 14.73 -3.29 -5.26
CA THR A 245 15.37 -4.47 -4.66
C THR A 245 16.90 -4.35 -4.72
N ALA A 246 17.45 -3.88 -5.86
CA ALA A 246 18.88 -3.62 -5.99
C ALA A 246 19.35 -2.55 -4.98
N LEU A 247 18.56 -1.49 -4.77
CA LEU A 247 18.86 -0.45 -3.77
C LEU A 247 18.94 -1.03 -2.35
N VAL A 248 18.03 -1.93 -1.96
CA VAL A 248 18.08 -2.62 -0.65
C VAL A 248 19.41 -3.37 -0.48
N TRP A 249 19.82 -4.14 -1.50
CA TRP A 249 21.06 -4.90 -1.45
C TRP A 249 22.31 -4.04 -1.51
N VAL A 250 22.27 -2.91 -2.23
CA VAL A 250 23.34 -1.91 -2.21
C VAL A 250 23.48 -1.30 -0.81
N CYS A 251 22.38 -0.98 -0.13
CA CYS A 251 22.42 -0.53 1.27
C CYS A 251 23.04 -1.60 2.19
N ALA A 252 22.71 -2.87 2.01
CA ALA A 252 23.33 -3.97 2.76
C ALA A 252 24.85 -4.10 2.45
N ALA A 253 25.25 -3.91 1.20
CA ALA A 253 26.66 -3.92 0.80
C ALA A 253 27.44 -2.77 1.45
N LEU A 254 26.87 -1.56 1.41
CA LEU A 254 27.47 -0.37 2.03
C LEU A 254 27.54 -0.52 3.55
N ALA A 255 26.53 -1.09 4.19
CA ALA A 255 26.57 -1.43 5.62
C ALA A 255 27.67 -2.45 5.91
N GLY A 256 27.83 -3.48 5.07
CA GLY A 256 28.92 -4.44 5.16
C GLY A 256 30.31 -3.79 5.04
N ALA A 257 30.48 -2.86 4.10
CA ALA A 257 31.71 -2.09 3.96
C ALA A 257 31.98 -1.17 5.16
N ALA A 258 30.95 -0.48 5.67
CA ALA A 258 31.01 0.34 6.89
C ALA A 258 31.54 -0.47 8.08
N ILE A 259 31.02 -1.67 8.28
CA ILE A 259 31.40 -2.56 9.38
C ILE A 259 32.79 -3.17 9.14
N GLY A 260 33.03 -3.73 7.95
CA GLY A 260 34.23 -4.51 7.66
C GLY A 260 35.48 -3.68 7.38
N VAL A 261 35.33 -2.56 6.68
CA VAL A 261 36.45 -1.70 6.25
C VAL A 261 36.69 -0.57 7.23
N PHE A 262 35.62 0.11 7.66
CA PHE A 262 35.74 1.27 8.55
C PHE A 262 35.64 0.91 10.05
N GLY A 263 35.39 -0.36 10.38
CA GLY A 263 35.33 -0.83 11.76
C GLY A 263 34.14 -0.28 12.57
N LEU A 264 33.11 0.24 11.89
CA LEU A 264 31.91 0.75 12.56
C LEU A 264 31.14 -0.38 13.22
N SER A 265 30.58 -0.13 14.41
CA SER A 265 29.73 -1.10 15.11
C SER A 265 28.52 -1.46 14.25
N VAL A 266 28.00 -2.68 14.43
CA VAL A 266 26.79 -3.14 13.73
C VAL A 266 25.61 -2.22 14.03
N ASP A 267 25.44 -1.85 15.30
CA ASP A 267 24.35 -1.02 15.76
C ASP A 267 24.48 0.43 15.27
N GLY A 268 25.68 1.01 15.35
CA GLY A 268 25.95 2.35 14.82
C GLY A 268 25.77 2.43 13.30
N THR A 269 26.15 1.37 12.58
CA THR A 269 25.90 1.25 11.14
C THR A 269 24.41 1.15 10.84
N ALA A 270 23.67 0.30 11.57
CA ALA A 270 22.23 0.15 11.41
C ALA A 270 21.48 1.46 11.68
N ALA A 271 21.84 2.18 12.75
CA ALA A 271 21.29 3.49 13.05
C ALA A 271 21.57 4.50 11.92
N SER A 272 22.82 4.55 11.44
CA SER A 272 23.23 5.46 10.35
C SER A 272 22.49 5.17 9.04
N VAL A 273 22.39 3.90 8.65
CA VAL A 273 21.66 3.47 7.46
C VAL A 273 20.17 3.77 7.60
N ALA A 274 19.57 3.54 8.77
CA ALA A 274 18.18 3.89 9.02
C ALA A 274 17.93 5.40 8.92
N ALA A 275 18.81 6.24 9.47
CA ALA A 275 18.72 7.69 9.37
C ALA A 275 18.78 8.15 7.91
N LEU A 276 19.71 7.61 7.13
CA LEU A 276 19.81 7.90 5.69
C LEU A 276 18.57 7.42 4.92
N ALA A 277 18.01 6.25 5.27
CA ALA A 277 16.78 5.74 4.66
C ALA A 277 15.56 6.63 4.95
N VAL A 278 15.44 7.14 6.18
CA VAL A 278 14.40 8.10 6.57
C VAL A 278 14.54 9.40 5.79
N LEU A 279 15.76 9.95 5.69
CA LEU A 279 16.03 11.14 4.90
C LEU A 279 15.69 10.92 3.41
N PHE A 280 16.07 9.77 2.87
CA PHE A 280 15.74 9.37 1.49
C PHE A 280 14.23 9.27 1.28
N GLY A 281 13.47 8.81 2.28
CA GLY A 281 12.01 8.73 2.26
C GLY A 281 11.34 10.05 1.85
N GLY A 282 11.87 11.20 2.28
CA GLY A 282 11.38 12.52 1.91
C GLY A 282 11.53 12.85 0.42
N PHE A 283 12.48 12.22 -0.28
CA PHE A 283 12.71 12.43 -1.71
C PHE A 283 11.97 11.43 -2.61
N VAL A 284 11.34 10.39 -2.04
CA VAL A 284 10.66 9.32 -2.79
C VAL A 284 9.62 9.86 -3.78
N PRO A 285 8.70 10.78 -3.41
CA PRO A 285 7.71 11.30 -4.36
C PRO A 285 8.35 12.01 -5.56
N ALA A 286 9.35 12.87 -5.30
CA ALA A 286 10.05 13.61 -6.35
C ALA A 286 10.83 12.68 -7.29
N LEU A 287 11.50 11.67 -6.74
CA LEU A 287 12.21 10.66 -7.54
C LEU A 287 11.25 9.81 -8.36
N ALA A 288 10.16 9.33 -7.78
CA ALA A 288 9.16 8.55 -8.49
C ALA A 288 8.52 9.34 -9.64
N PHE A 289 8.23 10.62 -9.42
CA PHE A 289 7.70 11.52 -10.44
C PHE A 289 8.70 11.69 -11.62
N ARG A 290 9.98 11.90 -11.32
CA ARG A 290 11.07 11.99 -12.32
C ARG A 290 11.27 10.67 -13.08
N LEU A 291 11.26 9.54 -12.38
CA LEU A 291 11.45 8.20 -12.95
C LEU A 291 10.24 7.75 -13.80
N ALA A 292 9.06 8.29 -13.52
CA ALA A 292 7.87 8.13 -14.37
C ALA A 292 7.87 9.07 -15.60
N GLY A 293 8.91 9.90 -15.77
CA GLY A 293 9.03 10.84 -16.88
C GLY A 293 8.06 12.02 -16.79
N MET A 294 7.45 12.27 -15.62
CA MET A 294 6.63 13.44 -15.42
C MET A 294 7.52 14.68 -15.19
N ARG A 295 7.11 15.83 -15.73
CA ARG A 295 7.80 17.11 -15.56
C ARG A 295 6.86 18.03 -14.79
N MET A 296 7.40 18.70 -13.76
CA MET A 296 6.64 19.70 -13.04
C MET A 296 6.57 20.94 -13.95
N PRO A 297 5.38 21.50 -14.21
CA PRO A 297 5.29 22.76 -14.94
C PRO A 297 6.11 23.83 -14.22
N ALA A 298 6.87 24.63 -14.98
CA ALA A 298 7.55 25.79 -14.39
C ALA A 298 6.48 26.76 -13.88
N LEU A 299 6.68 27.33 -12.68
CA LEU A 299 5.79 28.39 -12.22
C LEU A 299 5.97 29.61 -13.14
N PRO A 300 4.88 30.16 -13.69
CA PRO A 300 4.97 31.32 -14.59
C PRO A 300 5.46 32.54 -13.80
N GLY A 301 6.56 33.14 -14.27
CA GLY A 301 7.12 34.38 -13.73
C GLY A 301 6.56 35.64 -14.38
N SER A 302 5.73 35.51 -15.41
CA SER A 302 5.08 36.62 -16.13
C SER A 302 3.69 36.24 -16.64
N ALA A 303 2.86 37.24 -16.94
CA ALA A 303 1.51 37.02 -17.46
C ALA A 303 1.49 36.34 -18.85
N GLN A 304 2.54 36.51 -19.65
CA GLN A 304 2.69 35.83 -20.94
C GLN A 304 2.98 34.33 -20.78
N GLN A 305 3.71 33.93 -19.73
CA GLN A 305 3.98 32.51 -19.43
C GLN A 305 2.74 31.76 -18.91
N LEU A 306 1.67 32.45 -18.48
CA LEU A 306 0.38 31.80 -18.18
C LEU A 306 -0.32 31.26 -19.44
N GLN A 307 0.07 31.75 -20.62
CA GLN A 307 -0.44 31.31 -21.92
C GLN A 307 0.46 30.23 -22.57
N GLU A 308 1.56 29.83 -21.93
CA GLU A 308 2.42 28.74 -22.39
C GLU A 308 1.96 27.41 -21.76
N GLY A 309 1.84 26.34 -22.57
CA GLY A 309 1.52 25.00 -22.05
C GLY A 309 0.07 24.80 -21.60
N ILE A 310 -0.87 25.60 -22.11
CA ILE A 310 -2.33 25.52 -21.90
C ILE A 310 -3.01 24.43 -22.73
N GLU A 311 -2.27 23.74 -23.60
CA GLU A 311 -2.79 22.60 -24.35
C GLU A 311 -3.26 21.50 -23.37
N PRO A 312 -4.52 21.04 -23.45
CA PRO A 312 -5.01 19.98 -22.58
C PRO A 312 -4.16 18.72 -22.73
N TYR A 313 -3.60 18.24 -21.61
CA TYR A 313 -2.94 16.95 -21.61
C TYR A 313 -3.94 15.86 -21.99
N ARG A 314 -3.54 14.94 -22.88
CA ARG A 314 -4.36 13.76 -23.18
C ARG A 314 -4.54 12.96 -21.89
N GLY A 315 -5.78 12.83 -21.40
CA GLY A 315 -6.07 12.20 -20.11
C GLY A 315 -5.49 10.78 -19.96
N ARG A 316 -5.41 10.02 -21.07
CA ARG A 316 -4.79 8.69 -21.10
C ARG A 316 -3.29 8.69 -20.78
N ASP A 317 -2.53 9.67 -21.28
CA ASP A 317 -1.09 9.77 -21.04
C ASP A 317 -0.79 10.15 -19.60
N VAL A 318 -1.63 11.02 -19.01
CA VAL A 318 -1.55 11.41 -17.60
C VAL A 318 -1.86 10.21 -16.70
N ALA A 319 -2.90 9.43 -17.02
CA ALA A 319 -3.26 8.23 -16.26
C ALA A 319 -2.12 7.20 -16.24
N ILE A 320 -1.55 6.86 -17.41
CA ILE A 320 -0.44 5.89 -17.51
C ILE A 320 0.79 6.36 -16.72
N ARG A 321 1.18 7.64 -16.83
CA ARG A 321 2.33 8.17 -16.09
C ARG A 321 2.08 8.24 -14.59
N THR A 322 0.83 8.50 -14.18
CA THR A 322 0.43 8.49 -12.77
C THR A 322 0.51 7.08 -12.19
N GLU A 323 0.05 6.06 -12.93
CA GLU A 323 0.19 4.66 -12.53
C GLU A 323 1.66 4.24 -12.41
N LEU A 324 2.51 4.63 -13.37
CA LEU A 324 3.95 4.39 -13.31
C LEU A 324 4.60 5.07 -12.11
N ALA A 325 4.27 6.34 -11.84
CA ALA A 325 4.76 7.07 -10.66
C ALA A 325 4.31 6.38 -9.37
N SER A 326 3.07 5.91 -9.30
CA SER A 326 2.55 5.12 -8.18
C SER A 326 3.32 3.82 -7.98
N GLY A 327 3.67 3.12 -9.07
CA GLY A 327 4.52 1.93 -9.05
C GLY A 327 5.92 2.21 -8.51
N TRP A 328 6.56 3.30 -8.94
CA TRP A 328 7.85 3.75 -8.42
C TRP A 328 7.80 4.14 -6.94
N MET A 329 6.78 4.89 -6.51
CA MET A 329 6.60 5.21 -5.09
C MET A 329 6.44 3.95 -4.25
N THR A 330 5.63 2.99 -4.71
CA THR A 330 5.43 1.72 -3.99
C THR A 330 6.73 0.93 -3.87
N ALA A 331 7.52 0.85 -4.93
CA ALA A 331 8.79 0.14 -4.91
C ALA A 331 9.81 0.83 -4.00
N LEU A 332 9.96 2.16 -4.07
CA LEU A 332 10.93 2.93 -3.27
C LEU A 332 10.57 2.97 -1.77
N TYR A 333 9.28 3.10 -1.43
CA TYR A 333 8.84 2.94 -0.03
C TYR A 333 8.99 1.49 0.44
N GLY A 334 8.76 0.51 -0.44
CA GLY A 334 9.08 -0.90 -0.19
C GLY A 334 10.55 -1.11 0.17
N ALA A 335 11.47 -0.52 -0.59
CA ALA A 335 12.90 -0.57 -0.31
C ALA A 335 13.25 0.12 1.02
N THR A 336 12.70 1.31 1.26
CA THR A 336 12.89 2.07 2.52
C THR A 336 12.43 1.24 3.71
N GLY A 337 11.26 0.62 3.60
CA GLY A 337 10.70 -0.27 4.61
C GLY A 337 11.55 -1.52 4.85
N ALA A 338 12.02 -2.17 3.79
CA ALA A 338 12.86 -3.37 3.89
C ALA A 338 14.22 -3.05 4.55
N VAL A 339 14.86 -1.94 4.16
CA VAL A 339 16.09 -1.45 4.81
C VAL A 339 15.83 -1.11 6.27
N GLY A 340 14.72 -0.42 6.56
CA GLY A 340 14.29 -0.10 7.92
C GLY A 340 14.07 -1.34 8.78
N ALA A 341 13.42 -2.38 8.25
CA ALA A 341 13.21 -3.65 8.94
C ALA A 341 14.54 -4.35 9.27
N GLY A 342 15.50 -4.37 8.34
CA GLY A 342 16.84 -4.91 8.60
C GLY A 342 17.60 -4.14 9.67
N CYS A 343 17.53 -2.80 9.65
CA CYS A 343 18.15 -1.96 10.67
C CYS A 343 17.51 -2.14 12.05
N LEU A 344 16.17 -2.21 12.11
CA LEU A 344 15.43 -2.48 13.34
C LEU A 344 15.76 -3.85 13.92
N ALA A 345 15.91 -4.88 13.07
CA ALA A 345 16.32 -6.21 13.51
C ALA A 345 17.73 -6.21 14.12
N ALA A 346 18.67 -5.46 13.53
CA ALA A 346 20.02 -5.31 14.08
C ALA A 346 20.00 -4.59 15.43
N LEU A 347 19.35 -3.42 15.50
CA LEU A 347 19.27 -2.60 16.72
C LEU A 347 18.56 -3.32 17.88
N ALA A 348 17.56 -4.16 17.57
CA ALA A 348 16.80 -4.87 18.58
C ALA A 348 17.46 -6.18 19.02
N LEU A 349 18.57 -6.63 18.43
CA LEU A 349 19.12 -7.97 18.74
C LEU A 349 19.65 -8.05 20.19
N ARG A 350 20.43 -7.05 20.60
CA ARG A 350 20.97 -6.89 21.96
C ARG A 350 21.05 -5.39 22.31
N PRO A 351 19.89 -4.72 22.49
CA PRO A 351 19.88 -3.28 22.61
C PRO A 351 20.42 -2.84 23.97
N ASN A 352 21.32 -1.84 23.98
CA ASN A 352 21.47 -0.98 25.14
C ASN A 352 20.46 0.17 25.04
N LEU A 353 20.51 1.10 25.99
CA LEU A 353 19.61 2.25 26.02
C LEU A 353 19.59 3.06 24.69
N PRO A 354 20.72 3.46 24.08
CA PRO A 354 20.68 4.23 22.83
C PRO A 354 20.09 3.43 21.66
N GLU A 355 20.39 2.15 21.53
CA GLU A 355 19.85 1.31 20.45
C GLU A 355 18.35 1.07 20.63
N ALA A 356 17.89 0.80 21.86
CA ALA A 356 16.48 0.66 22.19
C ALA A 356 15.67 1.93 21.86
N LEU A 357 16.19 3.10 22.26
CA LEU A 357 15.55 4.39 21.97
C LEU A 357 15.53 4.68 20.48
N THR A 358 16.63 4.42 19.77
CA THR A 358 16.72 4.60 18.31
C THR A 358 15.72 3.71 17.60
N ALA A 359 15.65 2.42 17.95
CA ALA A 359 14.70 1.48 17.37
C ALA A 359 13.25 1.86 17.69
N GLY A 360 12.95 2.34 18.90
CA GLY A 360 11.62 2.77 19.29
C GLY A 360 11.15 4.01 18.52
N ILE A 361 12.02 5.01 18.39
CA ILE A 361 11.74 6.23 17.64
C ILE A 361 11.61 5.95 16.15
N LEU A 362 12.49 5.12 15.58
CA LEU A 362 12.39 4.70 14.18
C LEU A 362 11.09 3.93 13.91
N SER A 363 10.71 3.01 14.80
CA SER A 363 9.46 2.25 14.69
C SER A 363 8.25 3.19 14.68
N LEU A 364 8.19 4.12 15.64
CA LEU A 364 7.11 5.09 15.73
C LEU A 364 7.08 6.03 14.52
N LEU A 365 8.24 6.48 14.04
CA LEU A 365 8.36 7.33 12.87
C LEU A 365 7.79 6.65 11.62
N LEU A 366 8.13 5.38 11.39
CA LEU A 366 7.62 4.59 10.26
C LEU A 366 6.10 4.37 10.33
N LEU A 367 5.57 4.10 11.53
CA LEU A 367 4.13 4.00 11.77
C LEU A 367 3.40 5.31 11.46
N LEU A 368 3.95 6.46 11.89
CA LEU A 368 3.38 7.78 11.63
C LEU A 368 3.49 8.18 10.15
N HIS A 369 4.59 7.84 9.47
CA HIS A 369 4.81 8.21 8.07
C HIS A 369 3.76 7.58 7.14
N GLY A 370 3.27 6.38 7.48
CA GLY A 370 2.19 5.72 6.75
C GLY A 370 0.86 6.49 6.74
N ARG A 371 0.67 7.49 7.62
CA ARG A 371 -0.57 8.29 7.69
C ARG A 371 -0.83 9.13 6.44
N GLY A 372 0.22 9.63 5.79
CA GLY A 372 0.11 10.47 4.59
C GLY A 372 -0.14 9.71 3.30
N MET A 373 -0.17 8.38 3.34
CA MET A 373 -0.21 7.53 2.16
C MET A 373 -1.65 7.14 1.81
N VAL A 374 -2.04 7.43 0.57
CA VAL A 374 -3.35 7.04 0.03
C VAL A 374 -3.39 5.55 -0.31
N ASN A 375 -2.30 5.00 -0.85
CA ASN A 375 -2.26 3.62 -1.30
C ASN A 375 -1.93 2.64 -0.16
N VAL A 376 -2.78 1.63 0.01
CA VAL A 376 -2.59 0.54 0.98
C VAL A 376 -1.20 -0.11 0.90
N PRO A 377 -0.67 -0.54 -0.26
CA PRO A 377 0.64 -1.20 -0.30
C PRO A 377 1.79 -0.25 0.11
N GLN A 378 1.71 1.03 -0.26
CA GLN A 378 2.70 2.03 0.16
C GLN A 378 2.66 2.20 1.68
N ARG A 379 1.46 2.31 2.25
CA ARG A 379 1.27 2.41 3.69
C ARG A 379 1.81 1.18 4.42
N MET A 380 1.49 -0.01 3.94
CA MET A 380 1.96 -1.27 4.54
C MET A 380 3.49 -1.43 4.44
N ALA A 381 4.12 -0.91 3.39
CA ALA A 381 5.57 -0.94 3.24
C ALA A 381 6.32 -0.27 4.41
N LEU A 382 5.72 0.72 5.08
CA LEU A 382 6.33 1.39 6.24
C LEU A 382 5.73 0.93 7.57
N VAL A 383 4.42 0.67 7.61
CA VAL A 383 3.74 0.22 8.83
C VAL A 383 4.27 -1.14 9.29
N LEU A 384 4.44 -2.10 8.38
CA LEU A 384 4.90 -3.45 8.74
C LEU A 384 6.29 -3.45 9.39
N PRO A 385 7.33 -2.78 8.83
CA PRO A 385 8.61 -2.60 9.52
C PRO A 385 8.49 -1.90 10.87
N GLY A 386 7.64 -0.88 11.00
CA GLY A 386 7.42 -0.18 12.27
C GLY A 386 6.80 -1.08 13.34
N VAL A 387 5.81 -1.90 12.97
CA VAL A 387 5.22 -2.92 13.87
C VAL A 387 6.27 -3.97 14.24
N LEU A 388 7.07 -4.43 13.28
CA LEU A 388 8.15 -5.39 13.51
C LEU A 388 9.16 -4.86 14.53
N GLY A 389 9.64 -3.63 14.37
CA GLY A 389 10.56 -3.01 15.33
C GLY A 389 9.98 -2.89 16.74
N ALA A 390 8.73 -2.43 16.85
CA ALA A 390 8.04 -2.36 18.14
C ALA A 390 7.88 -3.75 18.78
N GLY A 391 7.52 -4.77 17.98
CA GLY A 391 7.41 -6.15 18.45
C GLY A 391 8.74 -6.74 18.91
N LEU A 392 9.83 -6.50 18.18
CA LEU A 392 11.17 -6.94 18.58
C LEU A 392 11.62 -6.30 19.90
N LEU A 393 11.31 -5.01 20.12
CA LEU A 393 11.57 -4.35 21.39
C LEU A 393 10.77 -4.94 22.55
N VAL A 394 9.51 -5.32 22.32
CA VAL A 394 8.69 -6.02 23.33
C VAL A 394 9.29 -7.39 23.66
N VAL A 395 9.68 -8.17 22.64
CA VAL A 395 10.28 -9.50 22.84
C VAL A 395 11.60 -9.41 23.60
N THR A 396 12.44 -8.44 23.25
CA THR A 396 13.73 -8.24 23.93
C THR A 396 13.55 -7.74 25.36
N ALA A 397 12.61 -6.82 25.60
CA ALA A 397 12.23 -6.41 26.95
C ALA A 397 11.69 -7.58 27.78
N ALA A 398 10.87 -8.46 27.20
CA ALA A 398 10.34 -9.66 27.86
C ALA A 398 11.44 -10.63 28.32
N GLY A 399 12.54 -10.70 27.55
CA GLY A 399 13.73 -11.47 27.89
C GLY A 399 14.58 -10.85 29.00
N ALA A 400 14.58 -9.51 29.10
CA ALA A 400 15.35 -8.77 30.09
C ALA A 400 14.68 -8.67 31.48
N VAL A 401 13.34 -8.69 31.53
CA VAL A 401 12.60 -8.61 32.79
C VAL A 401 12.55 -9.96 33.53
N GLY A 402 12.57 -9.89 34.87
CA GLY A 402 12.43 -11.08 35.71
C GLY A 402 11.09 -11.80 35.51
N ALA A 403 11.04 -13.11 35.74
CA ALA A 403 9.84 -13.93 35.52
C ALA A 403 8.58 -13.39 36.22
N GLY A 404 8.73 -12.83 37.43
CA GLY A 404 7.64 -12.20 38.18
C GLY A 404 7.07 -10.90 37.58
N GLN A 405 7.79 -10.23 36.68
CA GLN A 405 7.34 -9.01 35.99
C GLN A 405 6.66 -9.29 34.64
N ARG A 406 6.75 -10.52 34.11
CA ARG A 406 6.10 -10.91 32.85
C ARG A 406 4.57 -10.74 32.86
N PRO A 407 3.84 -11.00 33.95
CA PRO A 407 2.40 -10.71 34.01
C PRO A 407 2.07 -9.22 33.82
N LEU A 408 2.93 -8.32 34.30
CA LEU A 408 2.74 -6.87 34.10
C LEU A 408 2.93 -6.48 32.63
N LEU A 409 3.93 -7.05 31.95
CA LEU A 409 4.13 -6.85 30.52
C LEU A 409 2.94 -7.37 29.71
N LEU A 410 2.41 -8.55 30.05
CA LEU A 410 1.20 -9.08 29.43
C LEU A 410 -0.01 -8.17 29.67
N ALA A 411 -0.20 -7.68 30.90
CA ALA A 411 -1.27 -6.73 31.22
C ALA A 411 -1.16 -5.44 30.39
N ALA A 412 0.05 -4.91 30.19
CA ALA A 412 0.28 -3.75 29.32
C ALA A 412 -0.06 -4.05 27.85
N LEU A 413 0.28 -5.23 27.34
CA LEU A 413 -0.08 -5.64 25.97
C LEU A 413 -1.58 -5.86 25.79
N LEU A 414 -2.27 -6.42 26.79
CA LEU A 414 -3.73 -6.54 26.79
C LEU A 414 -4.40 -5.16 26.83
N ALA A 415 -3.88 -4.23 27.63
CA ALA A 415 -4.36 -2.84 27.64
C ALA A 415 -4.16 -2.16 26.28
N LEU A 416 -2.99 -2.32 25.66
CA LEU A 416 -2.73 -1.83 24.29
C LEU A 416 -3.71 -2.44 23.28
N THR A 417 -3.99 -3.75 23.40
CA THR A 417 -4.94 -4.45 22.53
C THR A 417 -6.35 -3.88 22.67
N ALA A 418 -6.80 -3.61 23.90
CA ALA A 418 -8.08 -2.96 24.17
C ALA A 418 -8.14 -1.56 23.55
N VAL A 419 -7.08 -0.75 23.68
CA VAL A 419 -7.00 0.59 23.07
C VAL A 419 -7.07 0.50 21.54
N LEU A 420 -6.34 -0.42 20.92
CA LEU A 420 -6.38 -0.61 19.46
C LEU A 420 -7.74 -1.11 18.97
N ALA A 421 -8.40 -2.01 19.71
CA ALA A 421 -9.75 -2.47 19.40
C ALA A 421 -10.75 -1.31 19.45
N ILE A 422 -10.72 -0.51 20.52
CA ILE A 422 -11.56 0.68 20.65
C ILE A 422 -11.27 1.68 19.53
N ALA A 423 -10.00 1.92 19.21
CA ALA A 423 -9.61 2.80 18.12
C ALA A 423 -10.12 2.29 16.76
N SER A 424 -10.14 0.96 16.54
CA SER A 424 -10.67 0.37 15.30
C SER A 424 -12.16 0.63 15.09
N TRP A 425 -12.94 0.75 16.17
CA TRP A 425 -14.37 1.08 16.09
C TRP A 425 -14.65 2.58 16.02
N THR A 426 -13.77 3.40 16.58
CA THR A 426 -14.04 4.83 16.81
C THR A 426 -13.33 5.78 15.84
N VAL A 427 -12.21 5.38 15.24
CA VAL A 427 -11.36 6.27 14.44
C VAL A 427 -11.63 6.20 12.93
N PRO A 428 -11.74 5.02 12.28
CA PRO A 428 -11.90 4.94 10.83
C PRO A 428 -13.10 5.73 10.30
N GLY A 429 -12.90 6.48 9.22
CA GLY A 429 -13.94 7.29 8.57
C GLY A 429 -14.35 8.57 9.30
N ARG A 430 -13.87 8.81 10.52
CA ARG A 430 -14.20 10.04 11.27
C ARG A 430 -13.29 11.20 10.89
N ARG A 431 -13.89 12.38 10.73
CA ARG A 431 -13.16 13.65 10.64
C ARG A 431 -12.65 14.03 12.03
N MET A 432 -11.39 13.75 12.31
CA MET A 432 -10.75 14.13 13.57
C MET A 432 -10.60 15.66 13.66
N LEU A 433 -10.63 16.19 14.88
CA LEU A 433 -10.41 17.62 15.11
C LEU A 433 -8.99 18.03 14.63
N PRO A 434 -8.82 19.23 14.04
CA PRO A 434 -7.56 19.63 13.39
C PRO A 434 -6.32 19.54 14.29
N TYR A 435 -6.47 19.74 15.60
CA TYR A 435 -5.35 19.70 16.54
C TYR A 435 -4.71 18.31 16.65
N TRP A 436 -5.45 17.22 16.47
CA TRP A 436 -4.88 15.86 16.47
C TRP A 436 -4.01 15.60 15.24
N GLY A 437 -4.45 16.09 14.08
CA GLY A 437 -3.64 16.06 12.85
C GLY A 437 -2.33 16.83 13.04
N ARG A 438 -2.42 18.03 13.62
CA ARG A 438 -1.25 18.86 13.92
C ARG A 438 -0.32 18.24 14.96
N ALA A 439 -0.85 17.64 16.02
CA ALA A 439 -0.06 16.95 17.03
C ALA A 439 0.72 15.78 16.42
N ALA A 440 0.09 15.00 15.53
CA ALA A 440 0.75 13.92 14.81
C ALA A 440 1.86 14.43 13.88
N GLU A 441 1.68 15.59 13.22
CA GLU A 441 2.72 16.23 12.41
C GLU A 441 3.91 16.70 13.26
N LEU A 442 3.64 17.38 14.38
CA LEU A 442 4.68 17.85 15.29
C LEU A 442 5.46 16.68 15.89
N LEU A 443 4.76 15.61 16.28
CA LEU A 443 5.39 14.37 16.74
C LEU A 443 6.23 13.74 15.63
N HIS A 444 5.74 13.69 14.39
CA HIS A 444 6.50 13.19 13.26
C HIS A 444 7.82 13.94 13.05
N TYR A 445 7.78 15.28 13.05
CA TYR A 445 8.98 16.11 12.92
C TYR A 445 9.91 15.95 14.12
N GLY A 446 9.38 15.91 15.34
CA GLY A 446 10.18 15.70 16.55
C GLY A 446 10.92 14.36 16.53
N LEU A 447 10.24 13.29 16.13
CA LEU A 447 10.85 11.98 15.96
C LEU A 447 11.92 11.98 14.86
N ALA A 448 11.63 12.59 13.70
CA ALA A 448 12.59 12.67 12.61
C ALA A 448 13.86 13.44 13.00
N VAL A 449 13.72 14.55 13.74
CA VAL A 449 14.85 15.32 14.27
C VAL A 449 15.62 14.51 15.32
N ALA A 450 14.92 13.76 16.18
CA ALA A 450 15.53 12.95 17.23
C ALA A 450 16.39 11.77 16.70
N VAL A 451 16.15 11.31 15.46
CA VAL A 451 16.96 10.25 14.85
C VAL A 451 18.45 10.64 14.80
N LEU A 452 18.78 11.89 14.45
CA LEU A 452 20.17 12.35 14.31
C LEU A 452 21.00 12.31 15.61
N PRO A 453 20.57 12.91 16.74
CA PRO A 453 21.35 12.80 17.98
C PRO A 453 21.40 11.36 18.49
N LEU A 454 20.35 10.56 18.26
CA LEU A 454 20.36 9.15 18.66
C LEU A 454 21.33 8.31 17.84
N THR A 455 21.45 8.56 16.53
CA THR A 455 22.46 7.87 15.73
C THR A 455 23.88 8.20 16.19
N LEU A 456 24.16 9.48 16.48
CA LEU A 456 25.44 9.89 17.06
C LEU A 456 25.70 9.24 18.43
N TRP A 457 24.65 9.02 19.23
CA TRP A 457 24.77 8.31 20.50
C TRP A 457 25.07 6.82 20.30
N THR A 458 24.38 6.13 19.39
CA THR A 458 24.65 4.72 19.05
C THR A 458 26.04 4.51 18.45
N LEU A 459 26.58 5.53 17.75
CA LEU A 459 27.95 5.53 17.25
C LEU A 459 29.00 5.79 18.34
N GLY A 460 28.59 6.13 19.56
CA GLY A 460 29.50 6.42 20.67
C GLY A 460 30.17 7.80 20.59
N VAL A 461 29.73 8.69 19.70
CA VAL A 461 30.36 10.01 19.46
C VAL A 461 30.41 10.84 20.74
N PHE A 462 29.32 10.91 21.50
CA PHE A 462 29.30 11.64 22.78
C PHE A 462 30.29 11.07 23.81
N GLY A 463 30.49 9.75 23.82
CA GLY A 463 31.49 9.10 24.67
C GLY A 463 32.91 9.50 24.26
N THR A 464 33.20 9.50 22.96
CA THR A 464 34.51 9.94 22.44
C THR A 464 34.78 11.41 22.71
N LEU A 465 33.80 12.28 22.54
CA LEU A 465 33.93 13.71 22.83
C LEU A 465 34.20 13.95 24.32
N ARG A 466 33.50 13.22 25.20
CA ARG A 466 33.73 13.29 26.65
C ARG A 466 35.14 12.84 27.03
N ALA A 467 35.61 11.74 26.45
CA ALA A 467 36.96 11.22 26.71
C ALA A 467 38.07 12.17 26.24
N ILE A 468 37.82 12.98 25.20
CA ILE A 468 38.75 14.03 24.76
C ILE A 468 38.74 15.22 25.73
N SER A 469 37.61 15.53 26.36
CA SER A 469 37.47 16.67 27.28
C SER A 469 37.84 16.39 28.75
N GLY A 470 38.08 15.12 29.13
CA GLY A 470 38.37 14.69 30.50
C GLY A 470 37.34 13.73 31.07
#